data_AF-A0A660SL48-F1
#
_entry.id   AF-A0A660SL48-F1
#
_cell.length_a   1.000
_cell.length_b   1.000
_cell.length_c   1.000
_cell.angle_alpha   90.00
_cell.angle_beta   90.00
_cell.angle_gamma   90.00
#
_symmetry.space_group_name_H-M   'P 1'
#
loop_
_entity.id
_entity.type
_entity.pdbx_description
1 polymer ?
#
loop_
_entity_poly.entity_id
_entity_poly.type
_entity_poly.pdbx_seq_one_letter_code
_entity_poly.pdbx_strand_id
1 'polypeptide(L)'
;MGLQERSRNGKIGDAENKFRKLYISSDDSLIKKHSKEILGNLLTFQSKWETLLELPKDDDDTIYNSIILVEAFSKSPKESYSFPAHSTIIPMGLSLSGCPVIEVEINGHKMKFWAGYRSKKNKYYG
;
A
#
# COMPACT_ATOMS: atom_id res chain seq x y z
N MET A 1 15.75 -10.16 -6.40
CA MET A 1 14.76 -10.38 -5.33
C MET A 1 15.46 -11.23 -4.27
N GLY A 2 15.97 -10.57 -3.22
CA GLY A 2 17.10 -11.07 -2.43
C GLY A 2 16.70 -11.92 -1.22
N LEU A 3 17.56 -12.87 -0.84
CA LEU A 3 17.38 -13.80 0.29
C LEU A 3 17.03 -13.12 1.62
N GLN A 4 17.39 -11.85 1.81
CA GLN A 4 17.04 -11.07 3.00
C GLN A 4 15.52 -10.82 3.13
N GLU A 5 14.81 -10.69 2.02
CA GLU A 5 13.36 -10.44 1.99
C GLU A 5 12.57 -11.68 2.42
N ARG A 6 13.04 -12.88 2.02
CA ARG A 6 12.47 -14.16 2.48
C ARG A 6 12.70 -14.40 3.98
N SER A 7 13.89 -14.06 4.50
CA SER A 7 14.19 -14.20 5.94
C SER A 7 13.33 -13.27 6.80
N ARG A 8 13.11 -12.04 6.32
CA ARG A 8 12.23 -11.06 7.00
C ARG A 8 10.78 -11.54 7.01
N ASN A 9 10.25 -11.99 5.87
CA ASN A 9 8.86 -12.43 5.78
C ASN A 9 8.58 -13.67 6.64
N GLY A 10 9.53 -14.61 6.74
CA GLY A 10 9.41 -15.76 7.64
C GLY A 10 9.26 -15.35 9.12
N LYS A 11 10.08 -14.39 9.57
CA LYS A 11 10.02 -13.89 10.96
C LYS A 11 8.74 -13.11 11.26
N ILE A 12 8.20 -12.38 10.28
CA ILE A 12 6.95 -11.64 10.44
C ILE A 12 5.76 -12.61 10.55
N GLY A 13 5.72 -13.68 9.74
CA GLY A 13 4.67 -14.70 9.85
C GLY A 13 4.67 -15.43 11.21
N ASP A 14 5.85 -15.73 11.75
CA ASP A 14 5.99 -16.31 13.09
C ASP A 14 5.50 -15.35 14.18
N ALA A 15 5.79 -14.05 14.05
CA ALA A 15 5.33 -13.03 14.98
C ALA A 15 3.80 -12.90 14.95
N GLU A 16 3.19 -12.86 13.77
CA GLU A 16 1.74 -12.82 13.60
C GLU A 16 1.05 -13.99 14.32
N ASN A 17 1.55 -15.21 14.13
CA ASN A 17 1.00 -16.40 14.79
C ASN A 17 1.13 -16.33 16.32
N LYS A 18 2.25 -15.82 16.83
CA LYS A 18 2.47 -15.66 18.29
C LYS A 18 1.51 -14.64 18.88
N PHE A 19 1.38 -13.46 18.28
CA PHE A 19 0.48 -12.42 18.79
C PHE A 19 -0.99 -12.80 18.62
N ARG A 20 -1.36 -13.50 17.55
CA ARG A 20 -2.71 -14.08 17.41
C ARG A 20 -3.02 -15.07 18.52
N LYS A 21 -2.09 -15.98 18.83
CA LYS A 21 -2.27 -16.93 19.94
C LYS A 21 -2.40 -16.19 21.27
N LEU A 22 -1.52 -15.25 21.58
CA LEU A 22 -1.56 -14.46 22.82
C LEU A 22 -2.88 -13.69 22.96
N TYR A 23 -3.34 -13.06 21.88
CA TYR A 23 -4.62 -12.36 21.86
C TYR A 23 -5.80 -13.28 22.18
N ILE A 24 -5.82 -14.49 21.60
CA ILE A 24 -6.92 -15.45 21.80
C ILE A 24 -6.83 -16.10 23.20
N SER A 25 -5.64 -16.49 23.65
CA SER A 25 -5.46 -17.36 24.82
C SER A 25 -5.23 -16.62 26.14
N SER A 26 -4.98 -15.31 26.13
CA SER A 26 -4.70 -14.57 27.36
C SER A 26 -5.98 -14.18 28.09
N ASP A 27 -6.06 -14.44 29.40
CA ASP A 27 -7.14 -13.93 30.25
C ASP A 27 -6.87 -12.51 30.76
N ASP A 28 -5.60 -12.08 30.72
CA ASP A 28 -5.18 -10.72 31.06
C ASP A 28 -5.60 -9.73 29.96
N SER A 29 -6.33 -8.69 30.36
CA SER A 29 -6.89 -7.68 29.46
C SER A 29 -5.84 -6.76 28.84
N LEU A 30 -4.75 -6.44 29.56
CA LEU A 30 -3.64 -5.65 29.04
C LEU A 30 -2.85 -6.44 28.00
N ILE A 31 -2.58 -7.73 28.29
CA ILE A 31 -1.91 -8.60 27.32
C ILE A 31 -2.77 -8.76 26.06
N LYS A 32 -4.09 -8.93 26.21
CA LYS A 32 -5.03 -8.97 25.08
C LYS A 32 -4.97 -7.69 24.26
N LYS A 33 -5.08 -6.52 24.90
CA LYS A 33 -5.05 -5.21 24.23
C LYS A 33 -3.76 -5.05 23.42
N HIS A 34 -2.60 -5.18 24.05
CA HIS A 34 -1.32 -4.98 23.37
C HIS A 34 -1.02 -6.04 22.30
N SER A 35 -1.44 -7.30 22.52
CA SER A 35 -1.30 -8.35 21.50
C SER A 35 -2.14 -8.04 20.26
N LYS A 36 -3.36 -7.51 20.45
CA LYS A 36 -4.24 -7.06 19.36
C LYS A 36 -3.63 -5.89 18.60
N GLU A 37 -3.09 -4.89 19.30
CA GLU A 37 -2.45 -3.73 18.65
C GLU A 37 -1.26 -4.15 17.78
N ILE A 38 -0.37 -4.99 18.33
CA ILE A 38 0.80 -5.48 17.58
C ILE A 38 0.35 -6.34 16.40
N LEU A 39 -0.64 -7.21 16.60
CA LEU A 39 -1.21 -8.03 15.53
C LEU A 39 -1.80 -7.15 14.41
N GLY A 40 -2.60 -6.14 14.75
CA GLY A 40 -3.19 -5.21 13.77
C GLY A 40 -2.10 -4.48 12.98
N ASN A 41 -1.05 -3.99 13.64
CA ASN A 41 0.09 -3.37 12.96
C ASN A 41 0.83 -4.33 12.01
N LEU A 42 1.00 -5.58 12.41
CA LEU A 42 1.61 -6.60 11.55
C LEU A 42 0.75 -6.90 10.32
N LEU A 43 -0.58 -7.00 10.49
CA LEU A 43 -1.51 -7.23 9.38
C LEU A 43 -1.53 -6.04 8.42
N THR A 44 -1.54 -4.81 8.94
CA THR A 44 -1.43 -3.59 8.13
C THR A 44 -0.13 -3.57 7.31
N PHE A 45 1.00 -3.89 7.94
CA PHE A 45 2.30 -3.93 7.25
C PHE A 45 2.37 -4.99 6.16
N GLN A 46 1.70 -6.13 6.36
CA GLN A 46 1.61 -7.21 5.37
C GLN A 46 0.50 -7.01 4.34
N SER A 47 -0.26 -5.92 4.41
CA SER A 47 -1.43 -5.68 3.56
C SER A 47 -2.48 -6.81 3.62
N LYS A 48 -2.61 -7.47 4.78
CA LYS A 48 -3.61 -8.52 5.05
C LYS A 48 -4.93 -7.89 5.52
N TRP A 49 -5.57 -7.16 4.62
CA TRP A 49 -6.69 -6.29 4.90
C TRP A 49 -7.92 -7.03 5.41
N GLU A 50 -8.24 -8.18 4.81
CA GLU A 50 -9.41 -8.99 5.16
C GLU A 50 -9.29 -9.49 6.60
N THR A 51 -8.12 -10.01 6.96
CA THR A 51 -7.83 -10.49 8.32
C THR A 51 -7.77 -9.37 9.34
N LEU A 52 -7.39 -8.15 8.93
CA LEU A 52 -7.42 -6.97 9.80
C LEU A 52 -8.87 -6.58 10.14
N LEU A 53 -9.79 -6.71 9.19
CA LEU A 53 -11.22 -6.40 9.39
C LEU A 53 -11.93 -7.38 10.33
N GLU A 54 -11.36 -8.57 10.56
CA GLU A 54 -11.89 -9.56 11.51
C GLU A 54 -11.57 -9.20 12.98
N LEU A 55 -10.62 -8.29 13.23
CA LEU A 55 -10.30 -7.86 14.60
C LEU A 55 -11.43 -6.98 15.16
N PRO A 56 -11.78 -7.12 16.46
CA PRO A 56 -12.75 -6.24 17.09
C PRO A 56 -12.38 -4.77 16.95
N LYS A 57 -13.38 -3.90 16.86
CA LYS A 57 -13.18 -2.45 16.80
C LYS A 57 -13.38 -1.90 18.19
N ASP A 58 -12.29 -1.49 18.82
CA ASP A 58 -12.32 -0.80 20.10
C ASP A 58 -11.85 0.64 19.85
N ASP A 59 -12.65 1.63 20.25
CA ASP A 59 -12.41 3.04 19.93
C ASP A 59 -11.12 3.60 20.57
N ASP A 60 -10.58 2.92 21.58
CA ASP A 60 -9.34 3.26 22.31
C ASP A 60 -8.09 2.53 21.76
N ASP A 61 -8.22 1.85 20.61
CA ASP A 61 -7.10 1.15 19.98
C ASP A 61 -6.40 2.00 18.93
N THR A 62 -5.07 1.99 18.98
CA THR A 62 -4.21 2.66 18.00
C THR A 62 -4.43 2.18 16.55
N ILE A 63 -4.94 0.95 16.37
CA ILE A 63 -5.23 0.36 15.05
C ILE A 63 -6.62 0.71 14.51
N TYR A 64 -7.48 1.34 15.31
CA TYR A 64 -8.87 1.65 14.95
C TYR A 64 -8.99 2.44 13.63
N ASN A 65 -8.17 3.48 13.48
CA ASN A 65 -8.12 4.28 12.25
C ASN A 65 -7.72 3.45 11.03
N SER A 66 -6.82 2.48 11.19
CA SER A 66 -6.41 1.59 10.10
C SER A 66 -7.58 0.70 9.67
N ILE A 67 -8.32 0.14 10.63
CA ILE A 67 -9.50 -0.69 10.36
C ILE A 67 -10.58 0.12 9.64
N ILE A 68 -10.88 1.35 10.10
CA ILE A 68 -11.86 2.23 9.44
C ILE A 68 -11.47 2.54 8.00
N LEU A 69 -10.19 2.91 7.76
CA LEU A 69 -9.72 3.22 6.42
C LEU A 69 -9.86 2.00 5.51
N VAL A 70 -9.40 0.83 5.96
CA VAL A 70 -9.52 -0.41 5.19
C VAL A 70 -10.98 -0.76 4.89
N GLU A 71 -11.88 -0.58 5.86
CA GLU A 71 -13.31 -0.77 5.62
C GLU A 71 -13.86 0.20 4.58
N ALA A 72 -13.52 1.49 4.67
CA ALA A 72 -13.95 2.49 3.70
C ALA A 72 -13.45 2.16 2.29
N PHE A 73 -12.19 1.76 2.15
CA PHE A 73 -11.60 1.36 0.87
C PHE A 73 -12.19 0.04 0.35
N SER A 74 -12.54 -0.90 1.22
CA SER A 74 -13.19 -2.16 0.80
C SER A 74 -14.57 -1.95 0.16
N LYS A 75 -15.25 -0.86 0.52
CA LYS A 75 -16.55 -0.46 -0.02
C LYS A 75 -16.42 0.48 -1.22
N SER A 76 -15.20 0.90 -1.58
CA SER A 76 -14.99 1.79 -2.71
C SER A 76 -15.32 1.08 -4.03
N PRO A 77 -15.85 1.80 -5.03
CA PRO A 77 -16.04 1.23 -6.36
C PRO A 77 -14.73 0.65 -6.88
N LYS A 78 -14.80 -0.53 -7.51
CA LYS A 78 -13.62 -1.15 -8.11
C LYS A 78 -12.98 -0.20 -9.12
N GLU A 79 -11.69 0.03 -8.98
CA GLU A 79 -10.93 0.83 -9.93
C GLU A 79 -11.03 0.22 -11.34
N SER A 80 -11.47 1.04 -12.29
CA SER A 80 -11.54 0.68 -13.70
C SER A 80 -10.38 1.31 -14.45
N TYR A 81 -9.57 0.48 -15.09
CA TYR A 81 -8.48 0.93 -15.94
C TYR A 81 -8.84 0.70 -17.40
N SER A 82 -8.68 1.74 -18.22
CA SER A 82 -8.80 1.64 -19.67
C SER A 82 -7.53 2.15 -20.30
N PHE A 83 -6.97 1.36 -21.20
CA PHE A 83 -5.80 1.73 -21.98
C PHE A 83 -6.20 1.83 -23.45
N PRO A 84 -5.63 2.78 -24.21
CA PRO A 84 -5.81 2.81 -25.65
C PRO A 84 -5.41 1.46 -26.29
N ALA A 85 -6.20 0.97 -27.24
CA ALA A 85 -5.92 -0.29 -27.94
C ALA A 85 -4.63 -0.24 -28.81
N HIS A 86 -4.18 0.97 -29.12
CA HIS A 86 -2.99 1.22 -29.94
C HIS A 86 -2.01 2.11 -29.19
N SER A 87 -0.76 2.10 -29.65
CA SER A 87 0.26 3.00 -29.14
C SER A 87 -0.18 4.46 -29.37
N THR A 88 -0.13 5.26 -28.31
CA THR A 88 -0.45 6.69 -28.34
C THR A 88 0.82 7.49 -28.06
N ILE A 89 0.99 8.58 -28.79
CA ILE A 89 2.00 9.59 -28.52
C ILE A 89 1.39 10.60 -27.54
N ILE A 90 1.94 10.67 -26.33
CA ILE A 90 1.52 11.64 -25.31
C ILE A 90 2.36 12.91 -25.49
N PRO A 91 1.74 14.08 -25.77
CA PRO A 91 2.50 15.33 -25.88
C PRO A 91 3.11 15.69 -24.52
N MET A 92 4.41 16.00 -24.54
CA MET A 92 5.16 16.46 -23.37
C MET A 92 5.49 17.95 -23.51
N GLY A 93 5.31 18.70 -22.43
CA GLY A 93 5.83 20.05 -22.28
C GLY A 93 7.10 20.08 -21.43
N LEU A 94 7.66 21.27 -21.24
CA LEU A 94 8.72 21.52 -20.28
C LEU A 94 8.17 22.30 -19.08
N SER A 95 8.60 21.95 -17.88
CA SER A 95 8.45 22.78 -16.69
C SER A 95 9.36 24.01 -16.78
N LEU A 96 9.19 24.94 -15.84
CA LEU A 96 10.08 26.11 -15.70
C LEU A 96 11.55 25.73 -15.49
N SER A 97 11.80 24.58 -14.87
CA SER A 97 13.14 24.02 -14.66
C SER A 97 13.67 23.20 -15.84
N GLY A 98 12.92 23.12 -16.95
CA GLY A 98 13.30 22.34 -18.13
C GLY A 98 13.04 20.83 -18.00
N CYS A 99 12.25 20.39 -17.02
CA CYS A 99 11.90 18.98 -16.85
C CYS A 99 10.68 18.61 -17.70
N PRO A 100 10.65 17.43 -18.34
CA PRO A 100 9.49 17.00 -19.12
C PRO A 100 8.27 16.82 -18.21
N VAL A 101 7.15 17.36 -18.65
CA VAL A 101 5.86 17.25 -17.98
C VAL A 101 4.80 16.75 -18.95
N ILE A 102 3.90 15.91 -18.45
CA ILE A 102 2.68 15.50 -19.14
C ILE A 102 1.49 16.20 -18.50
N GLU A 103 0.52 16.60 -19.32
CA GLU A 103 -0.77 17.10 -18.84
C GLU A 103 -1.73 15.91 -18.66
N VAL A 104 -2.33 15.81 -17.49
CA VAL A 104 -3.29 14.77 -17.12
C VAL A 104 -4.53 15.46 -16.56
N GLU A 105 -5.70 14.94 -16.88
CA GLU A 105 -6.96 15.40 -16.30
C GLU A 105 -7.30 14.57 -15.05
N ILE A 106 -7.50 15.24 -13.92
CA ILE A 106 -7.92 14.64 -12.66
C ILE A 106 -9.18 15.36 -12.21
N ASN A 107 -10.29 14.63 -12.09
CA ASN A 107 -11.60 15.18 -11.70
C ASN A 107 -12.03 16.40 -12.53
N GLY A 108 -11.80 16.37 -13.85
CA GLY A 108 -12.11 17.49 -14.76
C GLY A 108 -11.09 18.63 -14.77
N HIS A 109 -10.02 18.54 -13.97
CA HIS A 109 -8.99 19.56 -13.88
C HIS A 109 -7.69 19.10 -14.54
N LYS A 110 -7.14 19.95 -15.40
CA LYS A 110 -5.84 19.73 -16.03
C LYS A 110 -4.71 20.00 -15.04
N MET A 111 -3.85 19.01 -14.88
CA MET A 111 -2.68 19.04 -13.99
C MET A 111 -1.43 18.60 -14.74
N LYS A 112 -0.27 19.11 -14.33
CA LYS A 112 1.03 18.76 -14.94
C LYS A 112 1.82 17.85 -14.00
N PHE A 113 2.26 16.70 -14.51
CA PHE A 113 3.06 15.73 -13.77
C PHE A 113 4.43 15.56 -14.41
N TRP A 114 5.49 15.48 -13.60
CA TRP A 114 6.83 15.18 -14.09
C TRP A 114 6.89 13.75 -14.64
N ALA A 115 7.24 13.61 -15.91
CA ALA A 115 7.55 12.33 -16.50
C ALA A 115 9.04 12.04 -16.22
N GLY A 116 9.32 11.17 -15.26
CA GLY A 116 10.70 10.81 -14.93
C GLY A 116 11.47 10.31 -16.17
N TYR A 117 12.67 10.82 -16.41
CA TYR A 117 13.54 10.32 -17.47
C TYR A 117 14.05 8.92 -17.12
N ARG A 118 13.67 7.91 -17.91
CA ARG A 118 14.44 6.66 -17.99
C ARG A 118 15.21 6.67 -19.31
N SER A 119 16.44 7.17 -19.27
CA SER A 119 17.35 7.14 -20.43
C SER A 119 17.56 5.69 -20.86
N LYS A 120 16.94 5.28 -21.97
CA LYS A 120 17.39 4.11 -22.71
C LYS A 120 18.71 4.52 -23.36
N LYS A 121 19.84 4.09 -22.81
CA LYS A 121 21.12 4.18 -23.51
C LYS A 121 21.01 3.35 -24.79
N ASN A 122 20.73 4.01 -25.92
CA ASN A 122 20.89 3.42 -27.24
C ASN A 122 22.40 3.21 -27.46
N LYS A 123 22.84 1.95 -27.40
CA LYS A 123 24.15 1.55 -27.92
C LYS A 123 24.08 1.57 -29.44
N TYR A 124 24.57 2.64 -30.05
CA TYR A 124 25.07 2.61 -31.42
C TYR A 124 26.57 2.86 -31.34
N TYR A 125 27.35 1.80 -31.58
CA TYR A 125 28.74 1.93 -32.01
C TYR A 125 28.74 1.47 -33.47
N GLY A 126 29.03 2.41 -34.37
CA GLY A 126 29.57 2.10 -35.69
C GLY A 126 31.08 1.94 -35.62
#